data_AF-A0A6C2TYI0-F1
#
_entry.id   AF-A0A6C2TYI0-F1
#
_cell.length_a   1.000
_cell.length_b   1.000
_cell.length_c   1.000
_cell.angle_alpha   90.00
_cell.angle_beta   90.00
_cell.angle_gamma   90.00
#
_symmetry.space_group_name_H-M   'P 1'
#
loop_
_entity.id
_entity.type
_entity.pdbx_description
1 polymer ?
#
loop_
_entity_poly.entity_id
_entity_poly.type
_entity_poly.pdbx_seq_one_letter_code
_entity_poly.pdbx_strand_id
1 'polypeptide(L)'
;MNKAKINQIISYIKAQDEFPFDVFDVEDQESVLGYFGFHSKLDDEERKIMQAELMEMAEAAQSAEMARIMCAEPVPQRLYRKKYCTRTEQSMSMEEWLKTLPEELRGGVASVV
;
A
#
# COMPACT_ATOMS: atom_id res chain seq x y z
N MET A 1 -34.71 -4.50 0.84
CA MET A 1 -33.53 -4.20 -0.01
C MET A 1 -33.65 -2.81 -0.57
N ASN A 2 -33.00 -1.83 0.05
CA ASN A 2 -33.11 -0.43 -0.36
C ASN A 2 -31.95 -0.06 -1.30
N LYS A 3 -31.79 -0.81 -2.40
CA LYS A 3 -30.69 -0.67 -3.38
C LYS A 3 -30.50 0.78 -3.86
N ALA A 4 -31.59 1.54 -3.98
CA ALA A 4 -31.53 2.95 -4.35
C ALA A 4 -30.71 3.79 -3.37
N LYS A 5 -30.84 3.53 -2.06
CA LYS A 5 -30.10 4.23 -1.01
C LYS A 5 -28.60 3.95 -1.09
N ILE A 6 -28.22 2.68 -1.25
CA ILE A 6 -26.81 2.29 -1.45
C ILE A 6 -26.23 2.99 -2.68
N ASN A 7 -26.93 2.91 -3.81
CA ASN A 7 -26.46 3.50 -5.05
C ASN A 7 -26.28 5.01 -4.93
N GLN A 8 -27.14 5.70 -4.18
CA GLN A 8 -26.99 7.13 -3.89
C GLN A 8 -25.76 7.42 -3.04
N ILE A 9 -25.52 6.63 -1.98
CA ILE A 9 -24.33 6.78 -1.12
C ILE A 9 -23.06 6.55 -1.94
N ILE A 10 -22.98 5.46 -2.69
CA ILE A 10 -21.82 5.14 -3.52
C ILE A 10 -21.59 6.23 -4.56
N SER A 11 -22.66 6.69 -5.23
CA SER A 11 -22.55 7.75 -6.24
C SER A 11 -22.07 9.06 -5.64
N TYR A 12 -22.49 9.38 -4.41
CA TYR A 12 -21.99 10.55 -3.68
C TYR A 12 -20.50 10.45 -3.36
N ILE A 13 -20.05 9.28 -2.89
CA ILE A 13 -18.64 9.02 -2.57
C ILE A 13 -17.79 9.06 -3.84
N LYS A 14 -18.21 8.41 -4.92
CA LYS A 14 -17.53 8.42 -6.23
C LYS A 14 -17.46 9.81 -6.87
N ALA A 15 -18.33 10.73 -6.48
CA ALA A 15 -18.31 12.11 -6.95
C ALA A 15 -17.32 13.01 -6.18
N GLN A 16 -16.71 12.51 -5.09
CA GLN A 16 -15.65 13.23 -4.39
C GLN A 16 -14.32 13.09 -5.16
N ASP A 17 -13.50 14.16 -5.10
CA ASP A 17 -12.21 14.18 -5.80
C ASP A 17 -11.17 13.22 -5.19
N GLU A 18 -11.32 12.89 -3.90
CA GLU A 18 -10.38 12.05 -3.17
C GLU A 18 -11.11 11.00 -2.33
N PHE A 19 -10.53 9.80 -2.31
CA PHE A 19 -10.93 8.69 -1.44
C PHE A 19 -9.75 8.36 -0.51
N PRO A 20 -9.69 8.95 0.70
CA PRO A 20 -8.52 8.93 1.57
C PRO A 20 -8.46 7.68 2.47
N PHE A 21 -8.88 6.53 1.94
CA PHE A 21 -8.92 5.27 2.67
C PHE A 21 -8.19 4.19 1.89
N ASP A 22 -7.43 3.36 2.58
CA ASP A 22 -6.82 2.17 2.01
C ASP A 22 -7.71 0.93 2.18
N VAL A 23 -7.23 -0.20 1.66
CA VAL A 23 -7.96 -1.47 1.68
C VAL A 23 -8.20 -1.98 3.11
N PHE A 24 -7.33 -1.65 4.06
CA PHE A 24 -7.46 -2.05 5.47
C PHE A 24 -8.47 -1.16 6.21
N ASP A 25 -8.51 0.13 5.89
CA ASP A 25 -9.49 1.07 6.46
C ASP A 25 -10.93 0.65 6.13
N VAL A 26 -11.16 0.07 4.94
CA VAL A 26 -12.48 -0.37 4.48
C VAL A 26 -13.04 -1.56 5.29
N GLU A 27 -12.20 -2.28 6.05
CA GLU A 27 -12.70 -3.29 7.00
C GLU A 27 -13.63 -2.68 8.05
N ASP A 28 -13.36 -1.44 8.47
CA ASP A 28 -14.25 -0.65 9.30
C ASP A 28 -15.14 0.27 8.45
N GLN A 29 -16.08 -0.37 7.77
CA GLN A 29 -17.05 0.29 6.90
C GLN A 29 -17.81 1.44 7.59
N GLU A 30 -18.08 1.33 8.90
CA GLU A 30 -18.83 2.35 9.64
C GLU A 30 -18.01 3.64 9.80
N SER A 31 -16.69 3.52 10.04
CA SER A 31 -15.79 4.68 10.09
C SER A 31 -15.66 5.38 8.73
N VAL A 32 -15.54 4.61 7.65
CA VAL A 32 -15.48 5.15 6.28
C VAL A 32 -16.78 5.90 5.94
N LEU A 33 -17.93 5.30 6.19
CA LEU A 33 -19.22 5.95 5.96
C LEU A 33 -19.41 7.18 6.87
N GLY A 34 -18.95 7.10 8.12
CA GLY A 34 -18.98 8.20 9.07
C GLY A 34 -18.19 9.42 8.61
N TYR A 35 -17.04 9.22 7.97
CA TYR A 35 -16.26 10.31 7.37
C TYR A 35 -17.05 11.08 6.29
N PHE A 36 -17.81 10.37 5.46
CA PHE A 36 -18.69 10.99 4.46
C PHE A 36 -20.03 11.47 5.05
N GLY A 37 -20.20 11.42 6.38
CA GLY A 37 -21.40 11.87 7.09
C GLY A 37 -22.56 10.87 7.13
N PHE A 38 -22.36 9.64 6.64
CA PHE A 38 -23.41 8.62 6.61
C PHE A 38 -23.39 7.76 7.87
N HIS A 39 -24.44 7.87 8.68
CA HIS A 39 -24.66 7.05 9.88
C HIS A 39 -25.80 6.06 9.67
N SER A 40 -25.88 5.51 8.46
CA SER A 40 -26.97 4.64 8.07
C SER A 40 -26.83 3.27 8.72
N LYS A 41 -27.86 2.83 9.45
CA LYS A 41 -28.03 1.41 9.78
C LYS A 41 -28.29 0.65 8.48
N LEU A 42 -27.29 -0.07 8.00
CA LEU A 42 -27.36 -0.96 6.85
C LEU A 42 -27.66 -2.38 7.34
N ASP A 43 -28.49 -3.11 6.59
CA ASP A 43 -28.67 -4.54 6.81
C ASP A 43 -27.42 -5.34 6.36
N ASP A 44 -27.34 -6.62 6.69
CA ASP A 44 -26.13 -7.41 6.43
C ASP A 44 -25.82 -7.58 4.93
N GLU A 45 -26.85 -7.62 4.08
CA GLU A 45 -26.68 -7.71 2.62
C GLU A 45 -26.26 -6.36 2.05
N GLU A 46 -26.84 -5.28 2.58
CA GLU A 46 -26.49 -3.91 2.25
C GLU A 46 -25.05 -3.56 2.65
N ARG A 47 -24.58 -4.07 3.80
CA ARG A 47 -23.18 -3.96 4.22
C ARG A 47 -22.24 -4.67 3.26
N LYS A 48 -22.53 -5.92 2.88
CA LYS A 48 -21.68 -6.67 1.92
C LYS A 48 -21.51 -5.92 0.60
N ILE A 49 -22.62 -5.40 0.05
CA ILE A 49 -22.58 -4.65 -1.21
C ILE A 49 -21.76 -3.37 -1.04
N MET A 50 -21.99 -2.64 0.05
CA MET A 50 -21.26 -1.39 0.31
C MET A 50 -19.76 -1.64 0.53
N GLN A 51 -19.41 -2.67 1.29
CA GLN A 51 -18.02 -3.05 1.55
C GLN A 51 -17.29 -3.41 0.25
N ALA A 52 -17.90 -4.21 -0.62
CA ALA A 52 -17.30 -4.57 -1.90
C ALA A 52 -17.01 -3.33 -2.78
N GLU A 53 -17.94 -2.38 -2.83
CA GLU A 53 -17.79 -1.16 -3.62
C GLU A 53 -16.76 -0.19 -3.02
N LEU A 54 -16.71 -0.08 -1.68
CA LEU A 54 -15.67 0.71 -1.00
C LEU A 54 -14.28 0.10 -1.22
N MET A 55 -14.19 -1.22 -1.25
CA MET A 55 -12.91 -1.92 -1.46
C MET A 55 -12.40 -1.70 -2.89
N GLU A 56 -13.28 -1.76 -3.89
CA GLU A 56 -12.91 -1.42 -5.27
C GLU A 56 -12.40 0.02 -5.40
N MET A 57 -13.02 0.98 -4.70
CA MET A 57 -12.56 2.37 -4.67
C MET A 57 -11.20 2.53 -3.99
N ALA A 58 -10.97 1.85 -2.87
CA ALA A 58 -9.68 1.85 -2.17
C ALA A 58 -8.56 1.28 -3.05
N GLU A 59 -8.80 0.14 -3.71
CA GLU A 59 -7.83 -0.48 -4.61
C GLU A 59 -7.51 0.43 -5.82
N ALA A 60 -8.52 1.09 -6.38
CA ALA A 60 -8.35 2.03 -7.47
C ALA A 60 -7.52 3.26 -7.04
N ALA A 61 -7.82 3.83 -5.86
CA ALA A 61 -7.09 4.96 -5.31
C ALA A 61 -5.62 4.59 -5.02
N GLN A 62 -5.38 3.43 -4.41
CA GLN A 62 -4.04 2.92 -4.14
C GLN A 62 -3.25 2.68 -5.43
N SER A 63 -3.90 2.08 -6.44
CA SER A 63 -3.28 1.80 -7.74
C SER A 63 -2.92 3.10 -8.48
N ALA A 64 -3.79 4.12 -8.41
CA ALA A 64 -3.53 5.43 -8.99
C ALA A 64 -2.32 6.12 -8.30
N GLU A 65 -2.23 6.04 -6.98
CA GLU A 65 -1.09 6.60 -6.24
C GLU A 65 0.21 5.85 -6.54
N MET A 66 0.17 4.51 -6.60
CA MET A 66 1.32 3.72 -7.03
C MET A 66 1.78 4.09 -8.45
N ALA A 67 0.85 4.25 -9.39
CA ALA A 67 1.18 4.69 -10.75
C ALA A 67 1.85 6.06 -10.74
N ARG A 68 1.36 7.01 -9.93
CA ARG A 68 1.98 8.33 -9.77
C ARG A 68 3.41 8.23 -9.25
N ILE A 69 3.65 7.41 -8.23
CA ILE A 69 5.00 7.20 -7.65
C ILE A 69 5.94 6.55 -8.66
N MET A 70 5.46 5.58 -9.45
CA MET A 70 6.26 4.85 -10.43
C MET A 70 6.55 5.67 -11.70
N CYS A 71 5.66 6.59 -12.07
CA CYS A 71 5.84 7.52 -13.19
C CYS A 71 6.63 8.78 -12.80
N ALA A 72 6.67 9.14 -11.51
CA ALA A 72 7.66 10.08 -11.03
C ALA A 72 9.04 9.43 -11.22
N GLU A 73 9.92 10.08 -11.98
CA GLU A 73 11.26 9.53 -12.25
C GLU A 73 11.89 9.05 -10.94
N PRO A 74 12.30 7.77 -10.84
CA PRO A 74 13.02 7.32 -9.66
C PRO A 74 14.26 8.20 -9.55
N VAL A 75 14.39 8.93 -8.43
CA VAL A 75 15.60 9.71 -8.14
C VAL A 75 16.79 8.82 -8.48
N PRO A 76 17.67 9.22 -9.41
CA PRO A 76 18.71 8.33 -9.89
C PRO A 76 19.49 7.76 -8.70
N GLN A 77 19.41 6.45 -8.47
CA GLN A 77 20.20 5.78 -7.43
C GLN A 77 21.71 6.07 -7.59
N ARG A 78 22.14 6.53 -8.78
CA ARG A 78 23.48 7.04 -9.06
C ARG A 78 23.89 8.25 -8.20
N LEU A 79 22.95 9.09 -7.73
CA LEU A 79 23.26 10.22 -6.85
C LEU A 79 23.68 9.75 -5.44
N TYR A 80 23.15 8.61 -4.96
CA TYR A 80 23.62 7.97 -3.73
C TYR A 80 24.90 7.18 -3.95
N ARG A 81 25.07 6.55 -5.11
CA ARG A 81 26.29 5.78 -5.43
C ARG A 81 27.55 6.66 -5.50
N LYS A 82 27.42 7.95 -5.84
CA LYS A 82 28.57 8.87 -5.95
C LYS A 82 29.02 9.53 -4.65
N LYS A 83 28.13 9.69 -3.64
CA LYS A 83 28.51 10.36 -2.38
C LYS A 83 29.31 9.49 -1.41
N TYR A 84 29.31 8.16 -1.60
CA TYR A 84 30.06 7.23 -0.75
C TYR A 84 31.25 6.54 -1.46
N CYS A 85 31.50 6.87 -2.74
CA CYS A 85 32.55 6.22 -3.55
C CYS A 85 33.91 6.93 -3.47
N THR A 86 34.16 7.67 -2.39
CA THR A 86 35.51 8.19 -2.07
C THR A 86 35.81 7.99 -0.59
N ARG A 87 35.95 6.74 -0.17
CA ARG A 87 36.71 6.40 1.04
C ARG A 87 37.32 5.03 0.84
N THR A 88 38.62 5.05 0.55
CA THR A 88 39.62 3.99 0.70
C THR A 88 39.06 2.56 0.78
N GLU A 89 39.18 1.82 -0.32
CA GLU A 89 38.96 0.38 -0.37
C GLU A 89 39.86 -0.33 0.66
N GLN A 90 39.33 -0.62 1.83
CA GLN A 90 39.63 -1.87 2.51
C GLN A 90 38.47 -2.80 2.20
N SER A 91 38.60 -3.52 1.09
CA SER A 91 37.68 -4.60 0.75
C SER A 91 37.84 -5.70 1.81
N MET A 92 36.90 -5.76 2.76
CA MET A 92 36.75 -6.93 3.62
C MET A 92 36.40 -8.13 2.74
N SER A 93 37.03 -9.27 3.02
CA SER A 93 36.68 -10.51 2.32
C SER A 93 35.23 -10.89 2.64
N MET A 94 34.55 -11.53 1.69
CA MET A 94 33.18 -12.03 1.87
C MET A 94 33.04 -12.89 3.14
N GLU A 95 34.09 -13.62 3.50
CA GLU A 95 34.15 -14.48 4.68
C GLU A 95 34.19 -13.67 5.99
N GLU A 96 34.86 -12.51 5.97
CA GLU A 96 34.88 -11.60 7.12
C GLU A 96 33.54 -10.90 7.28
N TRP A 97 32.91 -10.52 6.17
CA TRP A 97 31.58 -9.91 6.17
C TRP A 97 30.51 -10.89 6.70
N LEU A 98 30.51 -12.14 6.25
CA LEU A 98 29.58 -13.18 6.73
C LEU A 98 29.66 -13.42 8.24
N LYS A 99 30.84 -13.24 8.85
CA LYS A 99 31.03 -13.37 10.31
C LYS A 99 30.39 -12.25 11.12
N THR A 100 30.12 -11.10 10.50
CA THR A 100 29.45 -9.96 11.16
C THR A 100 27.93 -10.09 11.19
N LEU A 101 27.35 -11.00 10.41
CA LEU A 101 25.91 -11.20 10.36
C LEU A 101 25.40 -12.04 11.55
N PRO A 102 24.17 -11.80 12.05
CA PRO A 102 23.48 -12.71 12.96
C PRO A 102 23.42 -14.15 12.40
N GLU A 103 23.52 -15.18 13.25
CA GLU A 103 23.59 -16.59 12.81
C GLU A 103 22.42 -17.00 11.92
N GLU A 104 21.23 -16.46 12.17
CA GLU A 104 20.00 -16.68 11.40
C GLU A 104 20.14 -16.27 9.91
N LEU A 105 21.06 -15.34 9.61
CA LEU A 105 21.30 -14.80 8.27
C LEU A 105 22.57 -15.38 7.61
N ARG A 106 23.30 -16.29 8.28
CA ARG A 106 24.53 -16.90 7.74
C ARG A 106 24.29 -18.10 6.83
N GLY A 107 23.08 -18.64 6.76
CA GLY A 107 22.79 -19.90 6.09
C GLY A 107 22.24 -19.77 4.67
N GLY A 108 22.99 -20.25 3.67
CA GLY A 108 22.40 -20.67 2.39
C GLY A 108 23.14 -20.38 1.07
N VAL A 109 24.48 -20.31 1.02
CA VAL A 109 25.19 -20.21 -0.29
C VAL A 109 25.92 -21.51 -0.69
N ALA A 110 25.73 -22.60 0.08
CA ALA A 110 26.25 -23.92 -0.25
C ALA A 110 25.22 -24.75 -1.02
N SER A 111 24.78 -24.28 -2.20
CA SER A 111 24.10 -25.14 -3.17
C SER A 111 24.15 -24.56 -4.59
N VAL A 112 25.36 -24.32 -5.11
CA VAL A 112 25.60 -24.34 -6.56
C VAL A 112 27.04 -24.84 -6.79
N VAL A 113 27.22 -26.16 -6.81
CA VAL A 113 28.09 -26.90 -7.74
C VAL A 113 27.43 -28.25 -8.00
#